data_AF-A0A9X4QLU4-F1
#
_entry.id   AF-A0A9X4QLU4-F1
#
_cell.length_a   1.000
_cell.length_b   1.000
_cell.length_c   1.000
_cell.angle_alpha   90.00
_cell.angle_beta   90.00
_cell.angle_gamma   90.00
#
_symmetry.space_group_name_H-M   'P 1'
#
loop_
_entity.id
_entity.type
_entity.pdbx_description
1 polymer ?
#
loop_
_entity_poly.entity_id
_entity_poly.type
_entity_poly.pdbx_seq_one_letter_code
_entity_poly.pdbx_strand_id
1 'polypeptide(L)'
;MTSQVAEQAVRDALKQVASFVVGHLPNPPKIQAEAVQVPINGTPTDVMKVHAELNGKELGELIPVFLDSVLSDGQGVKSLIEKLAAWASDLPQDMKDALGIAPEDTNWTPEELTDAAQSVMDGVKELRDEYEEASAEEDWQQASNEALTFKGDFYADKSLHVRKSDIEIALDASLFGEEDIPLKGLVIRTSQEAWNINEDQGLGDVEVPANAMDVEELAAMKPRKLLGQLSANSAVYGLLKNDLQIDDQSFTLSSEWGVPFASDDDGNLYLPVKETMREFGNPIAFDAARKQIRFYDEPTTQEFVLTLGSDQALVNGETVKLQSPVARLGGVSYMSADDLLGMLHATYKLTDGYDGEQLLEVKRDL
;
A
#
# COMPACT_ATOMS: atom_id res chain seq x y z
N MET A 1 -6.56 19.13 17.73
CA MET A 1 -5.77 20.39 17.75
C MET A 1 -4.26 20.18 17.55
N THR A 2 -3.72 18.96 17.70
CA THR A 2 -2.27 18.69 17.57
C THR A 2 -1.76 18.49 16.13
N SER A 3 -2.58 17.98 15.20
CA SER A 3 -2.13 17.69 13.81
C SER A 3 -1.89 18.95 12.96
N GLN A 4 -2.83 19.91 12.96
CA GLN A 4 -2.72 21.12 12.13
C GLN A 4 -1.51 21.99 12.49
N VAL A 5 -1.17 22.08 13.78
CA VAL A 5 -0.01 22.86 14.23
C VAL A 5 1.29 22.15 13.84
N ALA A 6 1.34 20.82 13.92
CA ALA A 6 2.49 20.03 13.46
C ALA A 6 2.66 20.13 11.93
N GLU A 7 1.57 20.04 11.17
CA GLU A 7 1.59 20.23 9.72
C GLU A 7 2.08 21.62 9.33
N GLN A 8 1.62 22.67 10.02
CA GLN A 8 2.06 24.03 9.78
C GLN A 8 3.55 24.21 10.07
N ALA A 9 4.03 23.65 11.19
CA ALA A 9 5.45 23.69 11.55
C ALA A 9 6.33 23.02 10.48
N VAL A 10 5.94 21.84 9.99
CA VAL A 10 6.65 21.13 8.90
C VAL A 10 6.60 21.94 7.60
N ARG A 11 5.45 22.52 7.24
CA ARG A 11 5.32 23.38 6.05
C ARG A 11 6.26 24.58 6.13
N ASP A 12 6.42 25.19 7.30
CA ASP A 12 7.27 26.36 7.44
C ASP A 12 8.77 26.01 7.37
N ALA A 13 9.20 24.87 7.90
CA ALA A 13 10.55 24.36 7.67
C ALA A 13 10.81 24.07 6.18
N LEU A 14 9.87 23.38 5.52
CA LEU A 14 9.96 23.09 4.08
C LEU A 14 10.04 24.36 3.23
N LYS A 15 9.29 25.41 3.57
CA LYS A 15 9.37 26.70 2.86
C LYS A 15 10.76 27.34 2.98
N GLN A 16 11.43 27.23 4.13
CA GLN A 16 12.77 27.79 4.32
C GLN A 16 13.79 27.09 3.43
N VAL A 17 13.79 25.75 3.44
CA VAL A 17 14.65 24.93 2.58
C VAL A 17 14.34 25.18 1.11
N ALA A 18 13.06 25.15 0.72
CA ALA A 18 12.64 25.39 -0.65
C ALA A 18 13.04 26.79 -1.15
N SER A 19 12.91 27.82 -0.31
CA SER A 19 13.30 29.19 -0.68
C SER A 19 14.80 29.29 -0.94
N PHE A 20 15.62 28.63 -0.12
CA PHE A 20 17.07 28.58 -0.33
C PHE A 20 17.40 27.85 -1.63
N VAL A 21 16.88 26.63 -1.82
CA VAL A 21 17.13 25.84 -3.03
C VAL A 21 16.69 26.58 -4.29
N VAL A 22 15.47 27.12 -4.32
CA VAL A 22 14.94 27.88 -5.47
C VAL A 22 15.78 29.13 -5.76
N GLY A 23 16.36 29.75 -4.73
CA GLY A 23 17.28 30.88 -4.91
C GLY A 23 18.60 30.52 -5.62
N HIS A 24 19.02 29.26 -5.52
CA HIS A 24 20.25 28.74 -6.16
C HIS A 24 20.00 27.95 -7.44
N LEU A 25 18.75 27.56 -7.73
CA LEU A 25 18.42 26.81 -8.94
C LEU A 25 18.73 27.65 -10.19
N PRO A 26 19.57 27.15 -11.11
CA PRO A 26 19.83 27.84 -12.36
C PRO A 26 18.60 27.76 -13.28
N ASN A 27 18.43 28.80 -14.10
CA ASN A 27 17.38 28.78 -15.11
C ASN A 27 17.73 27.79 -16.23
N PRO A 28 16.78 26.96 -16.69
CA PRO A 28 17.01 26.14 -17.86
C PRO A 28 17.17 27.01 -19.12
N PRO A 29 17.85 26.50 -20.16
CA PRO A 29 18.15 27.27 -21.36
C PRO A 29 16.89 27.75 -22.10
N LYS A 30 15.78 26.99 -21.97
CA LYS A 30 14.47 27.35 -22.51
C LYS A 30 13.51 27.56 -21.36
N ILE A 31 13.43 28.81 -20.89
CA ILE A 31 12.43 29.25 -19.92
C ILE A 31 11.68 30.47 -20.47
N GLN A 32 10.36 30.46 -20.33
CA GLN A 32 9.51 31.58 -20.72
C GLN A 32 8.43 31.79 -19.67
N ALA A 33 8.19 33.05 -19.31
CA ALA A 33 7.08 33.43 -18.45
C ALA A 33 6.13 34.36 -19.23
N GLU A 34 4.84 34.03 -19.21
CA GLU A 34 3.82 34.87 -19.85
C GLU A 34 2.52 34.91 -19.02
N ALA A 35 1.87 36.07 -19.01
CA ALA A 35 0.57 36.22 -18.39
C ALA A 35 -0.52 35.68 -19.32
N VAL A 36 -1.29 34.71 -18.86
CA VAL A 36 -2.34 34.03 -19.62
C VAL A 36 -3.60 33.88 -18.77
N GLN A 37 -4.74 33.70 -19.42
CA GLN A 37 -6.00 33.36 -18.75
C GLN A 37 -6.37 31.92 -19.10
N VAL A 38 -6.47 31.07 -18.09
CA VAL A 38 -6.79 29.64 -18.26
C VAL A 38 -7.95 29.25 -17.31
N PRO A 39 -8.80 28.29 -17.68
CA PRO A 39 -9.79 27.77 -16.74
C PRO A 39 -9.10 26.99 -15.62
N ILE A 40 -9.41 27.32 -14.37
CA ILE A 40 -9.10 26.53 -13.17
C ILE A 40 -10.44 26.14 -12.56
N ASN A 41 -10.73 24.84 -12.53
CA ASN A 41 -12.00 24.24 -12.15
C ASN A 41 -13.19 24.90 -12.87
N GLY A 42 -13.05 25.08 -14.18
CA GLY A 42 -14.04 25.74 -15.04
C GLY A 42 -14.12 27.26 -14.92
N THR A 43 -13.38 27.89 -13.99
CA THR A 43 -13.38 29.35 -13.79
C THR A 43 -12.18 30.00 -14.50
N PRO A 44 -12.39 30.94 -15.44
CA PRO A 44 -11.30 31.70 -16.06
C PRO A 44 -10.49 32.43 -14.99
N THR A 45 -9.20 32.10 -14.89
CA THR A 45 -8.30 32.62 -13.87
C THR A 45 -7.05 33.20 -14.54
N ASP A 46 -6.71 34.45 -14.20
CA ASP A 46 -5.48 35.09 -14.66
C ASP A 46 -4.28 34.49 -13.91
N VAL A 47 -3.32 33.94 -14.66
CA VAL A 47 -2.15 33.25 -14.12
C VAL A 47 -0.89 33.66 -14.89
N MET A 48 0.27 33.51 -14.25
CA MET A 48 1.56 33.50 -14.90
C MET A 48 1.88 32.06 -15.30
N LYS A 49 1.95 31.80 -16.61
CA LYS A 49 2.46 30.54 -17.14
C LYS A 49 3.99 30.62 -17.21
N VAL A 50 4.67 29.73 -16.50
CA VAL A 50 6.10 29.49 -16.62
C VAL A 50 6.29 28.19 -17.40
N HIS A 51 6.79 28.31 -18.62
CA HIS A 51 7.17 27.20 -19.47
C HIS A 51 8.67 26.96 -19.34
N ALA A 52 9.07 25.71 -19.12
CA ALA A 52 10.46 25.28 -19.10
C ALA A 52 10.64 24.02 -19.94
N GLU A 53 11.69 23.97 -20.77
CA GLU A 53 12.14 22.75 -21.45
C GLU A 53 13.61 22.52 -21.18
N LEU A 54 13.97 21.25 -21.00
CA LEU A 54 15.35 20.79 -20.86
C LEU A 54 15.48 19.36 -21.37
N ASN A 55 16.66 19.02 -21.88
CA ASN A 55 17.05 17.63 -22.15
C ASN A 55 18.05 17.11 -21.11
N GLY A 56 18.38 15.81 -21.17
CA GLY A 56 19.29 15.17 -20.21
C GLY A 56 20.68 15.80 -20.19
N LYS A 57 21.17 16.29 -21.32
CA LYS A 57 22.45 17.01 -21.41
C LYS A 57 22.38 18.37 -20.73
N GLU A 58 21.36 19.16 -21.05
CA GLU A 58 21.13 20.47 -20.44
C GLU A 58 20.90 20.33 -18.93
N LEU A 59 20.21 19.28 -18.48
CA LEU A 59 20.05 18.96 -17.05
C LEU A 59 21.40 18.68 -16.39
N GLY A 60 22.23 17.85 -17.03
CA GLY A 60 23.58 17.56 -16.57
C GLY A 60 24.41 18.83 -16.42
N GLU A 61 24.37 19.72 -17.41
CA GLU A 61 25.09 20.99 -17.39
C GLU A 61 24.63 21.95 -16.27
N LEU A 62 23.39 21.84 -15.80
CA LEU A 62 22.84 22.69 -14.72
C LEU A 62 23.22 22.22 -13.31
N ILE A 63 23.48 20.92 -13.11
CA ILE A 63 23.88 20.38 -11.80
C ILE A 63 25.13 21.08 -11.23
N PRO A 64 26.26 21.17 -11.94
CA PRO A 64 27.45 21.84 -11.41
C PRO A 64 27.20 23.33 -11.18
N VAL A 65 26.38 24.00 -12.01
CA VAL A 65 26.02 25.41 -11.82
C VAL A 65 25.24 25.62 -10.51
N PHE A 66 24.31 24.73 -10.19
CA PHE A 66 23.59 24.74 -8.92
C PHE A 66 24.55 24.55 -7.73
N LEU A 67 25.38 23.50 -7.78
CA LEU A 67 26.33 23.19 -6.71
C LEU A 67 27.32 24.35 -6.49
N ASP A 68 27.88 24.91 -7.56
CA ASP A 68 28.80 26.05 -7.52
C ASP A 68 28.11 27.31 -6.95
N SER A 69 26.82 27.51 -7.24
CA SER A 69 26.02 28.58 -6.65
C SER A 69 25.89 28.44 -5.14
N VAL A 70 25.59 27.22 -4.65
CA VAL A 70 25.51 26.92 -3.21
C VAL A 70 26.88 27.08 -2.54
N LEU A 71 27.95 26.55 -3.15
CA LEU A 71 29.33 26.67 -2.65
C LEU A 71 29.83 28.12 -2.59
N SER A 72 29.23 29.00 -3.38
CA SER A 72 29.54 30.43 -3.35
C SER A 72 28.77 31.18 -2.25
N ASP A 73 27.78 30.57 -1.61
CA ASP A 73 26.92 31.19 -0.60
C ASP A 73 26.97 30.50 0.77
N GLY A 74 28.18 30.39 1.32
CA GLY A 74 28.37 29.85 2.68
C GLY A 74 27.60 30.64 3.75
N GLN A 75 27.34 31.94 3.53
CA GLN A 75 26.52 32.74 4.44
C GLN A 75 25.04 32.36 4.37
N GLY A 76 24.51 32.11 3.17
CA GLY A 76 23.15 31.63 2.96
C GLY A 76 22.94 30.25 3.57
N VAL A 77 23.89 29.32 3.38
CA VAL A 77 23.87 28.01 4.04
C VAL A 77 23.85 28.15 5.57
N LYS A 78 24.74 28.98 6.13
CA LYS A 78 24.74 29.27 7.57
C LYS A 78 23.41 29.85 8.03
N SER A 79 22.86 30.80 7.30
CA SER A 79 21.57 31.42 7.64
C SER A 79 20.41 30.42 7.57
N LEU A 80 20.42 29.47 6.63
CA LEU A 80 19.43 28.41 6.55
C LEU A 80 19.50 27.52 7.80
N ILE A 81 20.69 27.07 8.19
CA ILE A 81 20.90 26.24 9.38
C ILE A 81 20.48 26.99 10.65
N GLU A 82 20.85 28.27 10.79
CA GLU A 82 20.41 29.11 11.92
C GLU A 82 18.88 29.18 12.03
N LYS A 83 18.17 29.35 10.91
CA LYS A 83 16.71 29.42 10.91
C LYS A 83 16.05 28.07 11.21
N LEU A 84 16.62 26.97 10.70
CA LEU A 84 16.14 25.62 11.02
C LEU A 84 16.39 25.25 12.48
N ALA A 85 17.54 25.62 13.04
CA ALA A 85 17.83 25.44 14.46
C ALA A 85 16.84 26.25 15.32
N ALA A 86 16.64 27.53 15.01
CA ALA A 86 15.65 28.37 15.71
C ALA A 86 14.23 27.81 15.59
N TRP A 87 13.83 27.36 14.39
CA TRP A 87 12.54 26.68 14.18
C TRP A 87 12.40 25.46 15.08
N ALA A 88 13.41 24.59 15.13
CA ALA A 88 13.38 23.40 15.97
C ALA A 88 13.31 23.77 17.46
N SER A 89 14.05 24.78 17.91
CA SER A 89 14.02 25.29 19.28
C SER A 89 12.63 25.80 19.69
N ASP A 90 11.94 26.49 18.78
CA ASP A 90 10.63 27.12 19.02
C ASP A 90 9.45 26.12 19.03
N LEU A 91 9.68 24.86 18.66
CA LEU A 91 8.63 23.83 18.69
C LEU A 91 8.18 23.49 20.14
N PRO A 92 6.88 23.23 20.35
CA PRO A 92 6.37 22.63 21.59
C PRO A 92 7.04 21.28 21.90
N GLN A 93 7.20 20.95 23.19
CA GLN A 93 7.91 19.72 23.61
C GLN A 93 7.24 18.45 23.08
N ASP A 94 5.91 18.39 23.07
CA ASP A 94 5.14 17.28 22.52
C ASP A 94 5.37 17.09 21.01
N MET A 95 5.69 18.16 20.28
CA MET A 95 6.06 18.07 18.86
C MET A 95 7.51 17.64 18.66
N LYS A 96 8.42 18.12 19.51
CA LYS A 96 9.82 17.65 19.50
C LYS A 96 9.88 16.15 19.72
N ASP A 97 9.15 15.65 20.72
CA ASP A 97 9.07 14.22 21.01
C ASP A 97 8.47 13.44 19.83
N ALA A 98 7.43 13.97 19.17
CA ALA A 98 6.80 13.33 18.01
C ALA A 98 7.69 13.30 16.75
N LEU A 99 8.54 14.31 16.57
CA LEU A 99 9.49 14.42 15.46
C LEU A 99 10.85 13.75 15.76
N GLY A 100 11.04 13.24 16.99
CA GLY A 100 12.30 12.65 17.42
C GLY A 100 13.43 13.67 17.59
N ILE A 101 13.11 14.93 17.85
CA ILE A 101 14.08 16.02 18.07
C ILE A 101 14.49 15.99 19.55
N ALA A 102 15.75 15.67 19.84
CA ALA A 102 16.24 15.63 21.20
C ALA A 102 16.57 17.06 21.72
N PRO A 103 16.58 17.30 23.05
CA PRO A 103 16.95 18.60 23.62
C PRO A 103 18.32 19.12 23.14
N GLU A 104 19.29 18.22 23.03
CA GLU A 104 20.62 18.47 22.47
C GLU A 104 20.59 18.97 21.02
N ASP A 105 19.58 18.60 20.23
CA ASP A 105 19.42 19.01 18.83
C ASP A 105 18.85 20.44 18.68
N THR A 106 18.54 21.11 19.80
CA THR A 106 17.86 22.42 19.78
C THR A 106 18.62 23.54 20.48
N ASN A 107 19.79 23.27 21.05
CA ASN A 107 20.55 24.26 21.80
C ASN A 107 21.97 24.43 21.26
N TRP A 108 22.05 24.77 19.98
CA TRP A 108 23.30 24.92 19.25
C TRP A 108 23.96 26.26 19.56
N THR A 109 25.26 26.23 19.81
CA THR A 109 26.10 27.42 19.95
C THR A 109 26.40 28.05 18.58
N PRO A 110 26.78 29.33 18.52
CA PRO A 110 27.20 29.97 17.27
C PRO A 110 28.39 29.29 16.58
N GLU A 111 29.27 28.64 17.34
CA GLU A 111 30.39 27.85 16.82
C GLU A 111 29.87 26.55 16.18
N GLU A 112 29.01 25.79 16.86
CA GLU A 112 28.40 24.56 16.31
C GLU A 112 27.57 24.82 15.04
N LEU A 113 26.85 25.95 14.97
CA LEU A 113 26.12 26.36 13.76
C LEU A 113 27.07 26.71 12.61
N THR A 114 28.24 27.27 12.92
CA THR A 114 29.27 27.59 11.91
C THR A 114 29.92 26.30 11.41
N ASP A 115 30.24 25.37 12.31
CA ASP A 115 30.84 24.08 11.98
C ASP A 115 29.89 23.21 11.15
N ALA A 116 28.59 23.21 11.44
CA ALA A 116 27.62 22.52 10.60
C ALA A 116 27.41 23.18 9.25
N ALA A 117 27.42 24.51 9.16
CA ALA A 117 27.41 25.19 7.87
C ALA A 117 28.64 24.80 7.04
N GLN A 118 29.82 24.75 7.66
CA GLN A 118 31.03 24.28 6.99
C GLN A 118 30.92 22.81 6.57
N SER A 119 30.35 21.95 7.41
CA SER A 119 30.15 20.52 7.09
C SER A 119 29.22 20.34 5.89
N VAL A 120 28.14 21.13 5.79
CA VAL A 120 27.26 21.14 4.61
C VAL A 120 28.02 21.62 3.39
N MET A 121 28.80 22.70 3.50
CA MET A 121 29.60 23.22 2.38
C MET A 121 30.64 22.21 1.91
N ASP A 122 31.30 21.50 2.83
CA ASP A 122 32.26 20.45 2.52
C ASP A 122 31.56 19.27 1.82
N GLY A 123 30.37 18.88 2.27
CA GLY A 123 29.56 17.84 1.60
C GLY A 123 29.08 18.25 0.21
N VAL A 124 28.66 19.50 0.01
CA VAL A 124 28.31 20.01 -1.34
C VAL A 124 29.54 20.02 -2.25
N LYS A 125 30.72 20.30 -1.70
CA LYS A 125 31.98 20.29 -2.44
C LYS A 125 32.38 18.86 -2.84
N GLU A 126 32.26 17.91 -1.93
CA GLU A 126 32.48 16.49 -2.22
C GLU A 126 31.53 16.01 -3.31
N LEU A 127 30.23 16.32 -3.21
CA LEU A 127 29.25 16.03 -4.26
C LEU A 127 29.62 16.67 -5.61
N ARG A 128 30.20 17.87 -5.60
CA ARG A 128 30.65 18.57 -6.82
C ARG A 128 31.86 17.90 -7.46
N ASP A 129 32.79 17.42 -6.65
CA ASP A 129 33.98 16.69 -7.08
C ASP A 129 33.58 15.30 -7.62
N GLU A 130 32.73 14.56 -6.89
CA GLU A 130 32.15 13.28 -7.33
C GLU A 130 31.36 13.41 -8.63
N TYR A 131 30.57 14.48 -8.76
CA TYR A 131 29.85 14.76 -10.00
C TYR A 131 30.81 14.95 -11.18
N GLU A 132 31.93 15.62 -10.99
CA GLU A 132 32.91 15.84 -12.06
C GLU A 132 33.52 14.52 -12.53
N GLU A 133 33.87 13.63 -11.60
CA GLU A 133 34.36 12.28 -11.90
C GLU A 133 33.29 11.45 -12.64
N ALA A 134 32.09 11.37 -12.08
CA ALA A 134 30.97 10.62 -12.69
C ALA A 134 30.60 11.16 -14.07
N SER A 135 30.60 12.49 -14.26
CA SER A 135 30.20 13.10 -15.52
C SER A 135 31.17 12.83 -16.69
N ALA A 136 32.41 12.44 -16.37
CA ALA A 136 33.42 12.05 -17.34
C ALA A 136 33.26 10.59 -17.82
N GLU A 137 32.49 9.76 -17.10
CA GLU A 137 32.28 8.35 -17.45
C GLU A 137 31.36 8.18 -18.66
N GLU A 138 31.62 7.15 -19.48
CA GLU A 138 30.83 6.87 -20.70
C GLU A 138 29.36 6.60 -20.38
N ASP A 139 29.08 5.87 -19.30
CA ASP A 139 27.72 5.52 -18.85
C ASP A 139 26.92 6.79 -18.51
N TRP A 140 27.55 7.76 -17.85
CA TRP A 140 26.91 9.04 -17.54
C TRP A 140 26.61 9.83 -18.82
N GLN A 141 27.55 9.88 -19.77
CA GLN A 141 27.34 10.57 -21.05
C GLN A 141 26.23 9.90 -21.88
N GLN A 142 26.08 8.58 -21.77
CA GLN A 142 24.98 7.85 -22.40
C GLN A 142 23.63 8.14 -21.72
N ALA A 143 23.59 8.35 -20.40
CA ALA A 143 22.37 8.67 -19.67
C ALA A 143 21.98 10.17 -19.76
N SER A 144 22.95 11.08 -19.79
CA SER A 144 22.79 12.54 -19.79
C SER A 144 22.89 13.13 -21.20
N ASN A 145 22.14 12.56 -22.15
CA ASN A 145 22.09 13.01 -23.53
C ASN A 145 20.72 13.60 -23.90
N GLU A 146 20.51 13.88 -25.19
CA GLU A 146 19.27 14.47 -25.70
C GLU A 146 18.08 13.48 -25.77
N ALA A 147 18.28 12.20 -25.44
CA ALA A 147 17.25 11.17 -25.46
C ALA A 147 16.24 11.29 -24.31
N LEU A 148 16.62 11.94 -23.21
CA LEU A 148 15.71 12.34 -22.14
C LEU A 148 15.30 13.79 -22.39
N THR A 149 13.99 14.06 -22.45
CA THR A 149 13.46 15.42 -22.49
C THR A 149 12.40 15.64 -21.43
N PHE A 150 12.43 16.82 -20.84
CA PHE A 150 11.49 17.29 -19.84
C PHE A 150 10.88 18.61 -20.31
N LYS A 151 9.56 18.71 -20.19
CA LYS A 151 8.80 19.93 -20.44
C LYS A 151 7.84 20.16 -19.29
N GLY A 152 7.80 21.38 -18.79
CA GLY A 152 6.89 21.77 -17.71
C GLY A 152 6.22 23.09 -18.01
N ASP A 153 4.90 23.12 -17.88
CA ASP A 153 4.10 24.33 -17.81
C ASP A 153 3.56 24.47 -16.38
N PHE A 154 3.93 25.54 -15.69
CA PHE A 154 3.43 25.85 -14.34
C PHE A 154 2.62 27.14 -14.36
N TYR A 155 1.41 27.10 -13.84
CA TYR A 155 0.49 28.23 -13.86
C TYR A 155 0.30 28.76 -12.43
N ALA A 156 0.96 29.86 -12.11
CA ALA A 156 0.89 30.49 -10.79
C ALA A 156 -0.09 31.67 -10.78
N ASP A 157 -0.92 31.77 -9.75
CA ASP A 157 -1.78 32.96 -9.58
C ASP A 157 -0.99 34.17 -9.04
N LYS A 158 -1.68 35.31 -8.85
CA LYS A 158 -1.07 36.55 -8.33
C LYS A 158 -0.54 36.41 -6.89
N SER A 159 -0.98 35.39 -6.16
CA SER A 159 -0.49 35.04 -4.83
C SER A 159 0.64 34.00 -4.88
N LEU A 160 1.14 33.68 -6.09
CA LEU A 160 2.19 32.70 -6.36
C LEU A 160 1.81 31.26 -5.99
N HIS A 161 0.52 30.96 -5.86
CA HIS A 161 0.09 29.57 -5.74
C HIS A 161 0.05 28.92 -7.13
N VAL A 162 0.71 27.76 -7.26
CA VAL A 162 0.60 26.95 -8.48
C VAL A 162 -0.81 26.36 -8.53
N ARG A 163 -1.62 26.84 -9.49
CA ARG A 163 -3.02 26.44 -9.71
C ARG A 163 -3.14 25.31 -10.70
N LYS A 164 -2.19 25.18 -11.60
CA LYS A 164 -2.13 24.12 -12.59
C LYS A 164 -0.67 23.81 -12.93
N SER A 165 -0.38 22.55 -13.20
CA SER A 165 0.88 22.12 -13.80
C SER A 165 0.62 21.06 -14.85
N ASP A 166 1.34 21.16 -15.97
CA ASP A 166 1.40 20.14 -17.00
C ASP A 166 2.86 19.76 -17.19
N ILE A 167 3.21 18.49 -16.97
CA ILE A 167 4.58 17.99 -17.11
C ILE A 167 4.59 16.86 -18.13
N GLU A 168 5.56 16.91 -19.04
CA GLU A 168 5.85 15.85 -20.00
C GLU A 168 7.30 15.41 -19.83
N ILE A 169 7.50 14.11 -19.65
CA ILE A 169 8.80 13.46 -19.66
C ILE A 169 8.80 12.49 -20.83
N ALA A 170 9.75 12.64 -21.76
CA ALA A 170 9.93 11.71 -22.86
C ALA A 170 11.32 11.06 -22.79
N LEU A 171 11.33 9.74 -22.95
CA LEU A 171 12.51 8.88 -22.99
C LEU A 171 12.57 8.22 -24.37
N ASP A 172 13.67 8.41 -25.08
CA ASP A 172 13.93 7.68 -26.34
C ASP A 172 14.35 6.23 -26.06
N ALA A 173 14.13 5.36 -27.06
CA ALA A 173 14.55 3.96 -27.00
C ALA A 173 16.05 3.78 -26.72
N SER A 174 16.90 4.74 -27.14
CA SER A 174 18.35 4.66 -26.94
C SER A 174 18.79 4.60 -25.46
N LEU A 175 17.91 4.94 -24.51
CA LEU A 175 18.19 4.87 -23.07
C LEU A 175 18.02 3.46 -22.48
N PHE A 176 17.35 2.54 -23.17
CA PHE A 176 17.01 1.21 -22.62
C PHE A 176 18.00 0.10 -23.03
N GLY A 177 19.09 0.45 -23.71
CA GLY A 177 20.12 -0.51 -24.15
C GLY A 177 19.73 -1.33 -25.39
N GLU A 178 20.66 -2.15 -25.90
CA GLU A 178 20.49 -3.00 -27.10
C GLU A 178 19.72 -4.32 -26.85
N GLU A 179 19.02 -4.47 -25.72
CA GLU A 179 18.19 -5.66 -25.51
C GLU A 179 16.85 -5.53 -26.24
N ASP A 180 16.28 -6.68 -26.67
CA ASP A 180 15.06 -6.91 -27.49
C ASP A 180 13.75 -6.28 -26.93
N ILE A 181 13.76 -5.02 -26.50
CA ILE A 181 12.58 -4.29 -26.03
C ILE A 181 11.93 -3.63 -27.26
N PRO A 182 10.73 -4.05 -27.69
CA PRO A 182 10.07 -3.54 -28.89
C PRO A 182 9.41 -2.17 -28.65
N LEU A 183 10.05 -1.30 -27.86
CA LEU A 183 9.57 0.05 -27.54
C LEU A 183 10.41 1.09 -28.28
N LYS A 184 9.75 2.08 -28.88
CA LYS A 184 10.42 3.22 -29.54
C LYS A 184 10.74 4.37 -28.57
N GLY A 185 10.23 4.29 -27.34
CA GLY A 185 10.33 5.33 -26.32
C GLY A 185 9.14 5.28 -25.36
N LEU A 186 9.23 6.06 -24.29
CA LEU A 186 8.20 6.22 -23.27
C LEU A 186 7.90 7.71 -23.09
N VAL A 187 6.62 8.10 -23.12
CA VAL A 187 6.20 9.46 -22.81
C VAL A 187 5.24 9.41 -21.63
N ILE A 188 5.62 10.08 -20.54
CA ILE A 188 4.81 10.23 -19.34
C ILE A 188 4.29 11.66 -19.31
N ARG A 189 2.97 11.81 -19.20
CA ARG A 189 2.31 13.12 -19.06
C ARG A 189 1.54 13.15 -17.75
N THR A 190 1.78 14.18 -16.96
CA THR A 190 1.01 14.45 -15.76
C THR A 190 0.40 15.84 -15.86
N SER A 191 -0.85 15.96 -15.44
CA SER A 191 -1.56 17.22 -15.35
C SER A 191 -2.22 17.29 -13.99
N GLN A 192 -2.00 18.38 -13.28
CA GLN A 192 -2.56 18.63 -11.96
C GLN A 192 -3.24 20.00 -11.97
N GLU A 193 -4.35 20.09 -11.24
CA GLU A 193 -5.05 21.35 -10.99
C GLU A 193 -5.39 21.47 -9.50
N ALA A 194 -5.27 22.68 -8.97
CA ALA A 194 -5.55 23.02 -7.58
C ALA A 194 -6.37 24.32 -7.54
N TRP A 195 -7.61 24.23 -7.05
CA TRP A 195 -8.56 25.34 -7.08
C TRP A 195 -8.95 25.91 -5.70
N ASN A 196 -8.85 25.14 -4.62
CA ASN A 196 -9.18 25.57 -3.25
C ASN A 196 -7.92 25.52 -2.34
N ILE A 197 -6.96 26.42 -2.58
CA ILE A 197 -5.70 26.44 -1.82
C ILE A 197 -5.87 27.36 -0.59
N ASN A 198 -5.55 26.84 0.60
CA ASN A 198 -5.65 27.54 1.89
C ASN A 198 -7.06 28.01 2.28
N GLU A 199 -8.09 27.38 1.71
CA GLU A 199 -9.47 27.59 2.15
C GLU A 199 -9.85 26.53 3.18
N ASP A 200 -10.37 26.96 4.33
CA ASP A 200 -11.03 26.08 5.30
C ASP A 200 -12.37 25.65 4.70
N GLN A 201 -12.29 24.70 3.78
CA GLN A 201 -13.44 23.95 3.31
C GLN A 201 -13.77 22.99 4.45
N GLY A 202 -14.50 23.49 5.45
CA GLY A 202 -14.98 22.68 6.57
C GLY A 202 -15.49 21.36 6.00
N LEU A 203 -14.74 20.29 6.23
CA LEU A 203 -15.13 18.97 5.77
C LEU A 203 -16.49 18.72 6.40
N GLY A 204 -17.53 18.64 5.56
CA GLY A 204 -18.87 18.36 6.06
C GLY A 204 -18.83 17.12 6.95
N ASP A 205 -19.70 17.09 7.97
CA ASP A 205 -19.77 15.94 8.87
C ASP A 205 -19.81 14.65 8.03
N VAL A 206 -18.80 13.79 8.22
CA VAL A 206 -18.76 12.49 7.55
C VAL A 206 -19.83 11.64 8.22
N GLU A 207 -20.99 11.52 7.56
CA GLU A 207 -22.01 10.57 7.97
C GLU A 207 -21.44 9.17 7.78
N VAL A 208 -20.99 8.56 8.87
CA VAL A 208 -20.57 7.15 8.90
C VAL A 208 -21.85 6.30 8.87
N PRO A 209 -22.12 5.56 7.78
CA PRO A 209 -23.28 4.69 7.72
C PRO A 209 -23.20 3.63 8.83
N ALA A 210 -24.34 3.13 9.31
CA ALA A 210 -24.37 2.09 10.35
C ALA A 210 -23.65 0.77 9.93
N ASN A 211 -23.39 0.60 8.63
CA ASN A 211 -22.65 -0.51 8.05
C ASN A 211 -21.24 -0.13 7.58
N ALA A 212 -20.71 1.02 8.00
CA ALA A 212 -19.31 1.34 7.78
C ALA A 212 -18.44 0.32 8.51
N MET A 213 -17.34 -0.05 7.86
CA MET A 213 -16.36 -0.96 8.44
C MET A 213 -15.11 -0.16 8.75
N ASP A 214 -14.53 -0.39 9.92
CA ASP A 214 -13.22 0.17 10.25
C ASP A 214 -12.09 -0.64 9.57
N VAL A 215 -10.86 -0.14 9.71
CA VAL A 215 -9.68 -0.73 9.06
C VAL A 215 -9.39 -2.11 9.65
N GLU A 216 -9.63 -2.28 10.95
CA GLU A 216 -9.46 -3.52 11.68
C GLU A 216 -10.46 -4.59 11.21
N GLU A 217 -11.73 -4.23 11.02
CA GLU A 217 -12.79 -5.07 10.49
C GLU A 217 -12.52 -5.49 9.04
N LEU A 218 -12.00 -4.57 8.22
CA LEU A 218 -11.59 -4.86 6.84
C LEU A 218 -10.39 -5.81 6.80
N ALA A 219 -9.39 -5.58 7.66
CA ALA A 219 -8.18 -6.39 7.74
C ALA A 219 -8.46 -7.82 8.26
N ALA A 220 -9.40 -7.97 9.20
CA ALA A 220 -9.83 -9.27 9.72
C ALA A 220 -10.87 -9.98 8.84
N MET A 221 -11.27 -9.38 7.72
CA MET A 221 -12.34 -9.89 6.88
C MET A 221 -11.90 -11.15 6.12
N LYS A 222 -12.72 -12.20 6.21
CA LYS A 222 -12.53 -13.39 5.37
C LYS A 222 -12.77 -13.04 3.89
N PRO A 223 -11.97 -13.57 2.95
CA PRO A 223 -12.08 -13.27 1.52
C PRO A 223 -13.50 -13.37 0.94
N ARG A 224 -14.27 -14.37 1.36
CA ARG A 224 -15.68 -14.53 0.93
C ARG A 224 -16.59 -13.38 1.39
N LYS A 225 -16.42 -12.89 2.63
CA LYS A 225 -17.21 -11.76 3.14
C LYS A 225 -16.86 -10.48 2.38
N LEU A 226 -15.60 -10.32 1.96
CA LEU A 226 -15.14 -9.24 1.10
C LEU A 226 -15.83 -9.30 -0.27
N LEU A 227 -15.88 -10.48 -0.91
CA LEU A 227 -16.62 -10.65 -2.17
C LEU A 227 -18.10 -10.30 -2.03
N GLY A 228 -18.71 -10.61 -0.88
CA GLY A 228 -20.09 -10.22 -0.58
C GLY A 228 -20.33 -8.71 -0.45
N GLN A 229 -19.28 -7.90 -0.28
CA GLN A 229 -19.37 -6.43 -0.29
C GLN A 229 -19.31 -5.85 -1.70
N LEU A 230 -18.95 -6.66 -2.71
CA LEU A 230 -18.77 -6.22 -4.08
C LEU A 230 -20.01 -6.53 -4.91
N SER A 231 -20.30 -5.69 -5.90
CA SER A 231 -21.31 -6.03 -6.90
C SER A 231 -20.80 -7.19 -7.76
N ALA A 232 -21.61 -8.23 -7.92
CA ALA A 232 -21.29 -9.40 -8.74
C ALA A 232 -20.98 -9.07 -10.22
N ASN A 233 -21.43 -7.91 -10.71
CA ASN A 233 -21.17 -7.43 -12.07
C ASN A 233 -19.92 -6.54 -12.19
N SER A 234 -19.17 -6.33 -11.10
CA SER A 234 -17.98 -5.47 -11.12
C SER A 234 -16.74 -6.22 -11.64
N ALA A 235 -15.84 -5.51 -12.32
CA ALA A 235 -14.58 -6.09 -12.79
C ALA A 235 -13.71 -6.59 -11.62
N VAL A 236 -13.75 -5.89 -10.49
CA VAL A 236 -13.03 -6.29 -9.27
C VAL A 236 -13.60 -7.59 -8.70
N TYR A 237 -14.92 -7.76 -8.67
CA TYR A 237 -15.52 -9.04 -8.31
C TYR A 237 -15.07 -10.15 -9.26
N GLY A 238 -15.10 -9.90 -10.58
CA GLY A 238 -14.63 -10.85 -11.58
C GLY A 238 -13.17 -11.29 -11.38
N LEU A 239 -12.27 -10.33 -11.16
CA LEU A 239 -10.86 -10.60 -10.88
C LEU A 239 -10.68 -11.44 -9.60
N LEU A 240 -11.28 -11.01 -8.49
CA LEU A 240 -11.07 -11.66 -7.20
C LEU A 240 -11.75 -13.03 -7.12
N LYS A 241 -12.96 -13.18 -7.65
CA LYS A 241 -13.73 -14.42 -7.61
C LYS A 241 -13.32 -15.40 -8.72
N ASN A 242 -13.26 -14.96 -9.98
CA ASN A 242 -13.10 -15.88 -11.10
C ASN A 242 -11.64 -16.13 -11.46
N ASP A 243 -10.79 -15.09 -11.39
CA ASP A 243 -9.38 -15.23 -11.81
C ASP A 243 -8.48 -15.66 -10.64
N LEU A 244 -8.72 -15.09 -9.46
CA LEU A 244 -7.89 -15.35 -8.27
C LEU A 244 -8.51 -16.33 -7.26
N GLN A 245 -9.80 -16.65 -7.41
CA GLN A 245 -10.54 -17.61 -6.58
C GLN A 245 -10.31 -17.42 -5.07
N ILE A 246 -10.32 -16.17 -4.60
CA ILE A 246 -9.91 -15.85 -3.23
C ILE A 246 -10.81 -16.47 -2.15
N ASP A 247 -12.01 -16.94 -2.52
CA ASP A 247 -12.95 -17.58 -1.62
C ASP A 247 -12.86 -19.11 -1.57
N ASP A 248 -11.98 -19.73 -2.36
CA ASP A 248 -11.67 -21.15 -2.23
C ASP A 248 -11.13 -21.43 -0.81
N GLN A 249 -11.60 -22.52 -0.21
CA GLN A 249 -11.24 -22.90 1.15
C GLN A 249 -10.28 -24.08 1.14
N SER A 250 -9.13 -23.95 1.81
CA SER A 250 -8.21 -25.05 2.02
C SER A 250 -7.66 -25.07 3.44
N PHE A 251 -7.58 -26.25 4.04
CA PHE A 251 -6.95 -26.46 5.34
C PHE A 251 -6.40 -27.88 5.44
N THR A 252 -5.58 -28.12 6.46
CA THR A 252 -4.97 -29.43 6.72
C THR A 252 -5.35 -29.91 8.11
N LEU A 253 -5.77 -31.17 8.22
CA LEU A 253 -5.92 -31.87 9.49
C LEU A 253 -4.76 -32.86 9.67
N SER A 254 -4.26 -33.01 10.89
CA SER A 254 -3.17 -33.94 11.22
C SER A 254 -3.70 -35.19 11.91
N SER A 255 -3.05 -36.33 11.71
CA SER A 255 -3.27 -37.56 12.46
C SER A 255 -2.70 -37.52 13.88
N GLU A 256 -1.86 -36.53 14.21
CA GLU A 256 -1.15 -36.44 15.49
C GLU A 256 -1.44 -35.16 16.26
N TRP A 257 -1.52 -34.02 15.57
CA TRP A 257 -1.68 -32.71 16.20
C TRP A 257 -3.14 -32.27 16.30
N GLY A 258 -3.51 -31.68 17.45
CA GLY A 258 -4.87 -31.21 17.70
C GLY A 258 -5.84 -32.35 18.04
N VAL A 259 -7.07 -32.27 17.52
CA VAL A 259 -7.99 -33.42 17.56
C VAL A 259 -7.79 -34.20 16.27
N PRO A 260 -7.19 -35.40 16.32
CA PRO A 260 -6.79 -36.10 15.12
C PRO A 260 -8.00 -36.70 14.40
N PHE A 261 -7.88 -36.83 13.08
CA PHE A 261 -8.74 -37.72 12.31
C PHE A 261 -8.35 -39.18 12.61
N ALA A 262 -9.31 -40.10 12.44
CA ALA A 262 -9.12 -41.52 12.72
C ALA A 262 -9.28 -42.35 11.44
N SER A 263 -8.68 -43.54 11.41
CA SER A 263 -8.93 -44.56 10.41
C SER A 263 -9.43 -45.86 11.07
N ASP A 264 -10.27 -46.60 10.36
CA ASP A 264 -10.57 -47.99 10.72
C ASP A 264 -9.61 -48.99 10.05
N ASP A 265 -9.75 -50.28 10.41
CA ASP A 265 -8.90 -51.37 9.90
C ASP A 265 -9.03 -51.56 8.37
N ASP A 266 -10.13 -51.09 7.77
CA ASP A 266 -10.39 -51.12 6.34
C ASP A 266 -9.84 -49.87 5.61
N GLY A 267 -9.29 -48.91 6.36
CA GLY A 267 -8.70 -47.67 5.84
C GLY A 267 -9.70 -46.53 5.61
N ASN A 268 -10.95 -46.65 6.07
CA ASN A 268 -11.92 -45.55 5.97
C ASN A 268 -11.57 -44.46 6.97
N LEU A 269 -11.65 -43.20 6.53
CA LEU A 269 -11.27 -42.04 7.33
C LEU A 269 -12.49 -41.43 8.03
N TYR A 270 -12.29 -41.00 9.28
CA TYR A 270 -13.30 -40.38 10.12
C TYR A 270 -12.79 -39.05 10.67
N LEU A 271 -13.55 -38.00 10.45
CA LEU A 271 -13.18 -36.63 10.79
C LEU A 271 -13.86 -36.15 12.07
N PRO A 272 -13.13 -35.41 12.92
CA PRO A 272 -13.73 -34.75 14.09
C PRO A 272 -14.64 -33.62 13.62
N VAL A 273 -15.95 -33.81 13.72
CA VAL A 273 -16.96 -32.93 13.11
C VAL A 273 -16.78 -31.48 13.54
N LYS A 274 -16.57 -31.23 14.84
CA LYS A 274 -16.47 -29.87 15.38
C LYS A 274 -15.25 -29.13 14.83
N GLU A 275 -14.10 -29.78 14.83
CA GLU A 275 -12.84 -29.22 14.37
C GLU A 275 -12.86 -29.00 12.87
N THR A 276 -13.36 -29.96 12.07
CA THR A 276 -13.53 -29.77 10.63
C THR A 276 -14.46 -28.59 10.31
N MET A 277 -15.60 -28.48 11.00
CA MET A 277 -16.52 -27.35 10.77
C MET A 277 -15.91 -26.00 11.18
N ARG A 278 -15.07 -25.99 12.22
CA ARG A 278 -14.34 -24.78 12.64
C ARG A 278 -13.39 -24.28 11.56
N GLU A 279 -12.67 -25.16 10.87
CA GLU A 279 -11.78 -24.78 9.77
C GLU A 279 -12.55 -24.18 8.59
N PHE A 280 -13.74 -24.73 8.27
CA PHE A 280 -14.65 -24.10 7.30
C PHE A 280 -15.26 -22.76 7.79
N GLY A 281 -15.10 -22.42 9.07
CA GLY A 281 -15.70 -21.23 9.68
C GLY A 281 -17.17 -21.39 10.05
N ASN A 282 -17.68 -22.62 10.09
CA ASN A 282 -19.07 -22.96 10.39
C ASN A 282 -19.20 -23.40 11.86
N PRO A 283 -19.54 -22.53 12.81
CA PRO A 283 -19.70 -22.95 14.20
C PRO A 283 -20.88 -23.93 14.33
N ILE A 284 -20.68 -25.00 15.10
CA ILE A 284 -21.72 -25.99 15.37
C ILE A 284 -22.50 -25.67 16.65
N ALA A 285 -23.78 -26.03 16.67
CA ALA A 285 -24.62 -26.07 17.87
C ALA A 285 -24.94 -27.52 18.24
N PHE A 286 -24.85 -27.87 19.53
CA PHE A 286 -25.18 -29.21 20.01
C PHE A 286 -26.43 -29.19 20.90
N ASP A 287 -27.45 -29.95 20.50
CA ASP A 287 -28.65 -30.22 21.30
C ASP A 287 -28.47 -31.56 22.03
N ALA A 288 -28.18 -31.48 23.33
CA ALA A 288 -27.94 -32.66 24.15
C ALA A 288 -29.18 -33.54 24.35
N ALA A 289 -30.39 -32.95 24.35
CA ALA A 289 -31.64 -33.69 24.56
C ALA A 289 -31.99 -34.53 23.33
N ARG A 290 -31.75 -33.99 22.13
CA ARG A 290 -31.98 -34.68 20.86
C ARG A 290 -30.77 -35.44 20.34
N LYS A 291 -29.61 -35.27 20.98
CA LYS A 291 -28.29 -35.78 20.52
C LYS A 291 -27.96 -35.31 19.10
N GLN A 292 -28.27 -34.05 18.80
CA GLN A 292 -28.13 -33.47 17.47
C GLN A 292 -27.00 -32.44 17.40
N ILE A 293 -26.24 -32.49 16.31
CA ILE A 293 -25.28 -31.46 15.91
C ILE A 293 -25.90 -30.70 14.75
N ARG A 294 -25.92 -29.38 14.84
CA ARG A 294 -26.49 -28.49 13.82
C ARG A 294 -25.46 -27.48 13.37
N PHE A 295 -25.39 -27.24 12.07
CA PHE A 295 -24.58 -26.17 11.51
C PHE A 295 -25.20 -25.67 10.22
N TYR A 296 -24.86 -24.44 9.87
CA TYR A 296 -25.26 -23.80 8.64
C TYR A 296 -24.00 -23.52 7.83
N ASP A 297 -23.98 -23.99 6.59
CA ASP A 297 -22.92 -23.70 5.65
C ASP A 297 -23.35 -22.50 4.79
N GLU A 298 -22.80 -21.35 5.11
CA GLU A 298 -23.12 -20.10 4.42
C GLU A 298 -22.76 -20.13 2.91
N PRO A 299 -21.67 -20.77 2.45
CA PRO A 299 -21.36 -20.97 1.03
C PRO A 299 -22.46 -21.60 0.21
N THR A 300 -22.97 -22.75 0.66
CA THR A 300 -23.98 -23.51 -0.09
C THR A 300 -25.40 -23.16 0.33
N THR A 301 -25.57 -22.32 1.35
CA THR A 301 -26.86 -21.99 1.97
C THR A 301 -27.60 -23.24 2.51
N GLN A 302 -26.85 -24.21 3.02
CA GLN A 302 -27.38 -25.49 3.49
C GLN A 302 -27.40 -25.56 5.03
N GLU A 303 -28.53 -26.00 5.59
CA GLU A 303 -28.66 -26.37 7.00
C GLU A 303 -28.47 -27.88 7.17
N PHE A 304 -27.64 -28.26 8.14
CA PHE A 304 -27.33 -29.64 8.44
C PHE A 304 -27.78 -30.03 9.84
N VAL A 305 -28.34 -31.24 9.97
CA VAL A 305 -28.64 -31.86 11.25
C VAL A 305 -28.08 -33.28 11.27
N LEU A 306 -27.07 -33.50 12.11
CA LEU A 306 -26.48 -34.81 12.36
C LEU A 306 -27.01 -35.37 13.67
N THR A 307 -27.39 -36.65 13.71
CA THR A 307 -27.86 -37.30 14.95
C THR A 307 -26.84 -38.35 15.39
N LEU A 308 -26.34 -38.25 16.64
CA LEU A 308 -25.37 -39.20 17.17
C LEU A 308 -25.90 -40.63 17.17
N GLY A 309 -25.12 -41.57 16.65
CA GLY A 309 -25.47 -42.97 16.51
C GLY A 309 -26.44 -43.29 15.37
N SER A 310 -26.78 -42.31 14.52
CA SER A 310 -27.59 -42.51 13.32
C SER A 310 -26.73 -42.48 12.07
N ASP A 311 -27.07 -43.32 11.10
CA ASP A 311 -26.54 -43.33 9.74
C ASP A 311 -27.42 -42.48 8.78
N GLN A 312 -28.13 -41.51 9.35
CA GLN A 312 -28.94 -40.54 8.62
C GLN A 312 -28.59 -39.12 9.07
N ALA A 313 -28.51 -38.22 8.11
CA ALA A 313 -28.41 -36.77 8.30
C ALA A 313 -29.61 -36.07 7.65
N LEU A 314 -29.90 -34.85 8.09
CA LEU A 314 -30.80 -33.96 7.37
C LEU A 314 -29.98 -32.85 6.70
N VAL A 315 -30.21 -32.63 5.41
CA VAL A 315 -29.67 -31.50 4.63
C VAL A 315 -30.87 -30.72 4.11
N ASN A 316 -31.03 -29.47 4.56
CA ASN A 316 -32.22 -28.65 4.27
C ASN A 316 -33.55 -29.36 4.60
N GLY A 317 -33.54 -30.22 5.63
CA GLY A 317 -34.69 -31.03 6.05
C GLY A 317 -34.90 -32.33 5.28
N GLU A 318 -34.16 -32.58 4.20
CA GLU A 318 -34.20 -33.84 3.45
C GLU A 318 -33.26 -34.88 4.06
N THR A 319 -33.70 -36.14 4.13
CA THR A 319 -32.89 -37.23 4.72
C THR A 319 -31.85 -37.75 3.74
N VAL A 320 -30.59 -37.72 4.16
CA VAL A 320 -29.44 -38.28 3.45
C VAL A 320 -28.91 -39.50 4.22
N LYS A 321 -28.62 -40.58 3.50
CA LYS A 321 -28.02 -41.80 4.07
C LYS A 321 -26.51 -41.63 4.16
N LEU A 322 -25.96 -41.91 5.34
CA LEU A 322 -24.52 -41.91 5.60
C LEU A 322 -23.95 -43.31 5.39
N GLN A 323 -22.67 -43.40 5.01
CA GLN A 323 -21.92 -44.66 4.93
C GLN A 323 -21.82 -45.33 6.31
N SER A 324 -21.62 -44.52 7.35
CA SER A 324 -21.46 -44.99 8.73
C SER A 324 -22.21 -44.09 9.72
N PRO A 325 -22.69 -44.62 10.85
CA PRO A 325 -23.31 -43.80 11.89
C PRO A 325 -22.36 -42.74 12.44
N VAL A 326 -22.88 -41.56 12.80
CA VAL A 326 -22.10 -40.53 13.49
C VAL A 326 -21.65 -41.06 14.85
N ALA A 327 -20.35 -41.31 15.00
CA ALA A 327 -19.77 -41.94 16.17
C ALA A 327 -19.38 -40.91 17.23
N ARG A 328 -19.27 -41.36 18.48
CA ARG A 328 -18.72 -40.54 19.58
C ARG A 328 -17.62 -41.30 20.29
N LEU A 329 -16.41 -40.78 20.24
CA LEU A 329 -15.20 -41.38 20.82
C LEU A 329 -14.49 -40.34 21.69
N GLY A 330 -14.19 -40.68 22.95
CA GLY A 330 -13.47 -39.76 23.84
C GLY A 330 -14.16 -38.40 24.07
N GLY A 331 -15.48 -38.31 23.85
CA GLY A 331 -16.24 -37.05 23.94
C GLY A 331 -16.34 -36.26 22.63
N VAL A 332 -15.55 -36.60 21.62
CA VAL A 332 -15.53 -36.02 20.27
C VAL A 332 -16.48 -36.77 19.35
N SER A 333 -17.13 -36.07 18.42
CA SER A 333 -18.03 -36.68 17.43
C SER A 333 -17.31 -36.85 16.11
N TYR A 334 -17.41 -38.03 15.51
CA TYR A 334 -16.71 -38.43 14.31
C TYR A 334 -17.70 -38.84 13.22
N MET A 335 -17.35 -38.56 11.97
CA MET A 335 -18.14 -38.90 10.78
C MET A 335 -17.22 -39.29 9.64
N SER A 336 -17.67 -40.16 8.72
CA SER A 336 -16.90 -40.52 7.52
C SER A 336 -16.45 -39.25 6.78
N ALA A 337 -15.18 -39.22 6.36
CA ALA A 337 -14.61 -38.13 5.59
C ALA A 337 -15.38 -37.92 4.29
N ASP A 338 -15.70 -39.01 3.59
CA ASP A 338 -16.50 -39.00 2.36
C ASP A 338 -17.87 -38.35 2.58
N ASP A 339 -18.57 -38.75 3.66
CA ASP A 339 -19.89 -38.20 3.93
C ASP A 339 -19.80 -36.73 4.34
N LEU A 340 -18.92 -36.37 5.29
CA LEU A 340 -18.85 -35.03 5.85
C LEU A 340 -18.36 -34.00 4.80
N LEU A 341 -17.29 -34.33 4.09
CA LEU A 341 -16.72 -33.44 3.07
C LEU A 341 -17.54 -33.47 1.79
N GLY A 342 -18.08 -34.63 1.39
CA GLY A 342 -18.95 -34.75 0.23
C GLY A 342 -20.23 -33.93 0.36
N MET A 343 -20.87 -33.92 1.54
CA MET A 343 -22.00 -33.03 1.83
C MET A 343 -21.66 -31.55 1.73
N LEU A 344 -20.40 -31.17 1.96
CA LEU A 344 -19.92 -29.79 1.83
C LEU A 344 -19.36 -29.48 0.43
N HIS A 345 -19.40 -30.42 -0.51
CA HIS A 345 -18.75 -30.31 -1.82
C HIS A 345 -17.24 -30.05 -1.71
N ALA A 346 -16.60 -30.56 -0.66
CA ALA A 346 -15.16 -30.52 -0.47
C ALA A 346 -14.52 -31.84 -0.90
N THR A 347 -13.28 -31.77 -1.36
CA THR A 347 -12.43 -32.91 -1.69
C THR A 347 -11.28 -32.99 -0.70
N TYR A 348 -10.67 -34.17 -0.59
CA TYR A 348 -9.50 -34.34 0.27
C TYR A 348 -8.45 -35.25 -0.35
N LYS A 349 -7.21 -35.10 0.14
CA LYS A 349 -6.09 -35.97 -0.19
C LYS A 349 -5.28 -36.25 1.07
N LEU A 350 -4.83 -37.50 1.22
CA LEU A 350 -3.88 -37.88 2.24
C LEU A 350 -2.45 -37.64 1.72
N THR A 351 -1.62 -36.99 2.52
CA THR A 351 -0.19 -36.77 2.26
C THR A 351 0.64 -37.13 3.48
N ASP A 352 1.90 -37.50 3.25
CA ASP A 352 2.85 -37.78 4.33
C ASP A 352 3.49 -36.46 4.79
N GLY A 353 3.42 -36.21 6.10
CA GLY A 353 4.14 -35.12 6.76
C GLY A 353 5.62 -35.45 6.96
N TYR A 354 6.40 -34.43 7.34
CA TYR A 354 7.85 -34.54 7.48
C TYR A 354 8.31 -35.57 8.53
N ASP A 355 7.51 -35.78 9.58
CA ASP A 355 7.84 -36.66 10.71
C ASP A 355 7.11 -38.01 10.67
N GLY A 356 6.51 -38.37 9.51
CA GLY A 356 5.77 -39.62 9.33
C GLY A 356 4.30 -39.58 9.76
N GLU A 357 3.83 -38.42 10.22
CA GLU A 357 2.42 -38.13 10.43
C GLU A 357 1.65 -38.10 9.10
N GLN A 358 0.35 -38.42 9.15
CA GLN A 358 -0.52 -38.28 7.98
C GLN A 358 -1.24 -36.94 8.04
N LEU A 359 -1.24 -36.24 6.91
CA LEU A 359 -1.92 -34.98 6.71
C LEU A 359 -3.10 -35.20 5.78
N LEU A 360 -4.26 -34.70 6.17
CA LEU A 360 -5.46 -34.66 5.35
C LEU A 360 -5.62 -33.24 4.81
N GLU A 361 -5.20 -33.03 3.57
CA GLU A 361 -5.40 -31.78 2.85
C GLU A 361 -6.84 -31.73 2.34
N VAL A 362 -7.62 -30.77 2.81
CA VAL A 362 -9.00 -30.54 2.39
C VAL A 362 -9.05 -29.31 1.50
N LYS A 363 -9.76 -29.41 0.38
CA LYS A 363 -9.99 -28.32 -0.57
C LYS A 363 -11.46 -28.23 -0.94
N ARG A 364 -11.95 -27.01 -1.05
CA ARG A 364 -13.32 -26.72 -1.45
C ARG A 364 -13.33 -25.51 -2.37
N ASP A 365 -13.71 -25.76 -3.61
CA ASP A 365 -13.87 -24.74 -4.63
C ASP A 365 -15.30 -24.20 -4.51
N LEU A 366 -15.44 -22.87 -4.41
CA LEU A 366 -16.73 -22.21 -4.17
C LEU A 366 -17.24 -21.42 -5.36
#